data_AF-A0A484ZGN5-F1
#
_entry.id   AF-A0A484ZGN5-F1
#
_cell.length_a   1.000
_cell.length_b   1.000
_cell.length_c   1.000
_cell.angle_alpha   90.00
_cell.angle_beta   90.00
_cell.angle_gamma   90.00
#
_symmetry.space_group_name_H-M   'P 1'
#
loop_
_entity.id
_entity.type
_entity.pdbx_description
1 polymer ?
#
loop_
_entity_poly.entity_id
_entity_poly.type
_entity_poly.pdbx_seq_one_letter_code
_entity_poly.pdbx_strand_id
1 'polypeptide(L)'
;MNKIPMRSGCFIPGNLRLNGLILALALGLTTLSSMANMSPSTNGRIHGRAPDVTGTPVILMPDGVTEVTNNAAVLWTAKPADFSLAPLEPSLTYLDADGDAALETGFTLSSPPGVAWAWKQGSTLLTPAQLSQPLNTHFTDGTVLTVSANVSINVTSVSGLPNTGTQTLTTPDYQVVVRKPPVPPSVRAGGAVFAGDSGFPKSGFEDGSFRVF
;
A
#
# COMPACT_ATOMS: atom_id res chain seq x y z
N MET A 1 -41.24 79.67 0.62
CA MET A 1 -41.60 78.97 -0.65
C MET A 1 -40.78 77.70 -0.65
N ASN A 2 -41.31 76.47 -0.51
CA ASN A 2 -42.41 75.84 -1.22
C ASN A 2 -43.40 75.11 -0.29
N LYS A 3 -44.69 75.22 -0.62
CA LYS A 3 -45.77 74.27 -0.24
C LYS A 3 -45.85 73.21 -1.36
N ILE A 4 -46.33 71.97 -1.13
CA ILE A 4 -47.71 71.44 -1.32
C ILE A 4 -47.51 69.87 -1.46
N PRO A 5 -48.45 68.92 -1.18
CA PRO A 5 -49.69 68.93 -0.38
C PRO A 5 -49.78 67.81 0.68
N MET A 6 -50.79 68.00 1.52
CA MET A 6 -51.47 67.04 2.39
C MET A 6 -52.32 66.05 1.58
N ARG A 7 -52.46 64.78 2.00
CA ARG A 7 -53.70 64.03 1.77
C ARG A 7 -54.11 63.23 3.01
N SER A 8 -55.26 63.64 3.53
CA SER A 8 -56.15 63.01 4.50
C SER A 8 -56.34 61.51 4.25
N GLY A 9 -56.65 60.66 5.21
CA GLY A 9 -57.04 60.85 6.60
C GLY A 9 -57.72 59.55 7.08
N CYS A 10 -57.84 59.38 8.40
CA CYS A 10 -59.01 58.79 9.07
C CYS A 10 -58.72 58.79 10.59
N PHE A 11 -59.36 59.69 11.34
CA PHE A 11 -59.74 59.45 12.74
C PHE A 11 -60.91 58.44 12.70
N ILE A 12 -61.18 57.54 13.65
CA ILE A 12 -61.40 57.70 15.10
C ILE A 12 -61.28 56.27 15.77
N PRO A 13 -61.62 56.08 17.07
CA PRO A 13 -60.76 56.03 18.25
C PRO A 13 -60.58 54.60 18.82
N GLY A 14 -59.66 54.42 19.75
CA GLY A 14 -59.66 53.19 20.56
C GLY A 14 -58.61 53.20 21.64
N ASN A 15 -59.05 53.36 22.88
CA ASN A 15 -58.27 53.11 24.09
C ASN A 15 -57.60 51.72 24.03
N LEU A 16 -56.33 51.65 23.64
CA LEU A 16 -55.50 50.47 23.89
C LEU A 16 -54.74 50.68 25.20
N ARG A 17 -55.50 50.56 26.30
CA ARG A 17 -54.95 50.10 27.58
C ARG A 17 -54.57 48.63 27.42
N LEU A 18 -53.44 48.41 26.77
CA LEU A 18 -52.87 47.09 26.55
C LEU A 18 -51.42 47.39 26.26
N ASN A 19 -50.51 47.16 27.21
CA ASN A 19 -49.05 47.10 26.97
C ASN A 19 -48.21 46.80 28.23
N GLY A 20 -48.80 46.65 29.42
CA GLY A 20 -48.08 46.11 30.57
C GLY A 20 -48.07 44.58 30.58
N LEU A 21 -49.26 43.97 30.44
CA LEU A 21 -49.43 42.52 30.55
C LEU A 21 -48.86 41.75 29.35
N ILE A 22 -48.97 42.30 28.14
CA ILE A 22 -48.45 41.64 26.92
C ILE A 22 -46.93 41.68 26.88
N LEU A 23 -46.31 42.76 27.34
CA LEU A 23 -44.85 42.85 27.44
C LEU A 23 -44.31 41.91 28.53
N ALA A 24 -45.01 41.82 29.67
CA ALA A 24 -44.67 40.86 30.73
C ALA A 24 -44.85 39.39 30.29
N LEU A 25 -45.88 39.10 29.49
CA LEU A 25 -46.10 37.77 28.91
C LEU A 25 -45.04 37.44 27.84
N ALA A 26 -44.66 38.42 26.99
CA ALA A 26 -43.62 38.25 25.97
C ALA A 26 -42.22 38.06 26.58
N LEU A 27 -41.92 38.73 27.71
CA LEU A 27 -40.66 38.53 28.47
C LEU A 27 -40.67 37.26 29.32
N GLY A 28 -41.85 36.75 29.70
CA GLY A 28 -41.99 35.50 30.45
C GLY A 28 -41.86 34.24 29.59
N LEU A 29 -42.12 34.31 28.29
CA LEU A 29 -41.98 33.17 27.37
C LEU A 29 -40.54 32.92 26.87
N THR A 30 -39.59 33.84 27.11
CA THR A 30 -38.20 33.68 26.66
C THR A 30 -37.30 33.00 27.69
N THR A 31 -37.80 32.64 28.88
CA THR A 31 -37.03 31.91 29.90
C THR A 31 -37.23 30.40 29.83
N LEU A 32 -37.55 29.85 28.65
CA LEU A 32 -37.44 28.41 28.42
C LEU A 32 -35.97 28.05 28.59
N SER A 33 -35.63 27.57 29.79
CA SER A 33 -34.33 27.00 30.10
C SER A 33 -34.02 25.97 29.03
N SER A 34 -33.10 26.29 28.11
CA SER A 34 -32.51 25.28 27.25
C SER A 34 -31.69 24.39 28.16
N MET A 35 -32.29 23.31 28.63
CA MET A 35 -31.58 22.30 29.37
C MET A 35 -30.78 21.50 28.34
N ALA A 36 -29.48 21.78 28.25
CA ALA A 36 -28.57 20.88 27.58
C ALA A 36 -28.61 19.55 28.34
N ASN A 37 -29.19 18.53 27.72
CA ASN A 37 -29.14 17.18 28.26
C ASN A 37 -27.72 16.67 28.07
N MET A 38 -26.89 16.85 29.10
CA MET A 38 -25.54 16.33 29.11
C MET A 38 -25.64 14.82 29.08
N SER A 39 -25.16 14.20 27.99
CA SER A 39 -25.08 12.75 27.89
C SER A 39 -24.38 12.19 29.14
N PRO A 40 -24.75 10.99 29.61
CA PRO A 40 -24.07 10.36 30.74
C PRO A 40 -22.56 10.44 30.54
N SER A 41 -21.83 10.80 31.60
CA SER A 41 -20.36 10.83 31.60
C SER A 41 -19.84 9.52 31.01
N THR A 42 -19.20 9.58 29.84
CA THR A 42 -18.42 8.44 29.36
C THR A 42 -17.33 8.23 30.40
N ASN A 43 -17.31 7.06 31.05
CA ASN A 43 -16.34 6.69 32.08
C ASN A 43 -14.91 6.45 31.50
N GLY A 44 -14.56 7.20 30.47
CA GLY A 44 -13.32 7.07 29.71
C GLY A 44 -13.17 8.23 28.73
N ARG A 45 -11.92 8.53 28.42
CA ARG A 45 -11.50 9.43 27.36
C ARG A 45 -12.06 8.89 26.03
N ILE A 46 -12.79 9.71 25.27
CA ILE A 46 -13.18 9.34 23.91
C ILE A 46 -11.89 9.32 23.09
N HIS A 47 -11.55 8.16 22.56
CA HIS A 47 -10.44 7.99 21.64
C HIS A 47 -10.99 8.06 20.21
N GLY A 48 -10.17 8.59 19.31
CA GLY A 48 -10.39 8.53 17.87
C GLY A 48 -10.07 7.15 17.30
N ARG A 49 -9.75 7.11 16.02
CA ARG A 49 -9.35 5.95 15.25
C ARG A 49 -7.83 5.96 15.09
N ALA A 50 -7.24 4.77 15.05
CA ALA A 50 -5.84 4.63 14.73
C ALA A 50 -5.59 5.08 13.28
N PRO A 51 -4.40 5.60 12.97
CA PRO A 51 -4.01 5.85 11.59
C PRO A 51 -3.96 4.54 10.80
N ASP A 52 -4.28 4.63 9.51
CA ASP A 52 -4.35 3.51 8.58
C ASP A 52 -3.44 3.75 7.37
N VAL A 53 -3.11 2.70 6.64
CA VAL A 53 -2.28 2.75 5.44
C VAL A 53 -2.72 1.72 4.42
N THR A 54 -2.78 2.13 3.17
CA THR A 54 -3.13 1.25 2.07
C THR A 54 -2.02 1.27 1.02
N GLY A 55 -1.89 0.18 0.29
CA GLY A 55 -0.84 0.02 -0.71
C GLY A 55 -0.63 -1.45 -1.02
N THR A 56 0.02 -1.72 -2.15
CA THR A 56 0.35 -3.08 -2.57
C THR A 56 1.86 -3.22 -2.61
N PRO A 57 2.47 -4.03 -1.72
CA PRO A 57 3.90 -4.27 -1.74
C PRO A 57 4.29 -4.97 -3.05
N VAL A 58 5.48 -4.67 -3.54
CA VAL A 58 6.03 -5.24 -4.77
C VAL A 58 7.14 -6.22 -4.42
N ILE A 59 7.09 -7.42 -5.00
CA ILE A 59 8.14 -8.43 -4.86
C ILE A 59 9.20 -8.18 -5.94
N LEU A 60 10.46 -8.19 -5.54
CA LEU A 60 11.62 -8.09 -6.42
C LEU A 60 12.29 -9.45 -6.59
N MET A 61 12.82 -9.66 -7.79
CA MET A 61 13.68 -10.78 -8.13
C MET A 61 14.95 -10.77 -7.26
N PRO A 62 15.71 -11.89 -7.24
CA PRO A 62 16.99 -11.97 -6.52
C PRO A 62 18.06 -10.96 -6.95
N ASP A 63 17.87 -10.24 -8.06
CA ASP A 63 18.73 -9.13 -8.46
C ASP A 63 18.47 -7.85 -7.65
N GLY A 64 17.39 -7.81 -6.86
CA GLY A 64 16.99 -6.68 -6.03
C GLY A 64 16.46 -5.48 -6.80
N VAL A 65 16.17 -5.62 -8.11
CA VAL A 65 15.77 -4.51 -8.98
C VAL A 65 14.57 -4.87 -9.86
N THR A 66 14.52 -6.08 -10.40
CA THR A 66 13.47 -6.47 -11.33
C THR A 66 12.21 -6.88 -10.56
N GLU A 67 11.07 -6.30 -10.88
CA GLU A 67 9.79 -6.71 -10.29
C GLU A 67 9.37 -8.11 -10.73
N VAL A 68 8.80 -8.88 -9.81
CA VAL A 68 8.17 -10.17 -10.11
C VAL A 68 6.80 -9.93 -10.73
N THR A 69 6.67 -10.31 -12.00
CA THR A 69 5.38 -10.34 -12.70
C THR A 69 4.84 -11.76 -12.78
N ASN A 70 3.55 -11.90 -13.08
CA ASN A 70 2.97 -13.22 -13.29
C ASN A 70 3.63 -13.93 -14.50
N ASN A 71 3.88 -15.23 -14.36
CA ASN A 71 4.62 -16.08 -15.28
C ASN A 71 6.09 -15.67 -15.52
N ALA A 72 6.69 -14.87 -14.63
CA ALA A 72 8.08 -14.46 -14.78
C ALA A 72 9.04 -15.65 -14.77
N ALA A 73 10.10 -15.56 -15.57
CA ALA A 73 11.16 -16.55 -15.61
C ALA A 73 12.15 -16.31 -14.45
N VAL A 74 12.36 -17.34 -13.64
CA VAL A 74 13.35 -17.32 -12.55
C VAL A 74 14.45 -18.30 -12.87
N LEU A 75 15.69 -17.83 -12.79
CA LEU A 75 16.84 -18.67 -13.05
C LEU A 75 16.88 -19.81 -12.04
N TRP A 76 17.04 -21.05 -12.50
CA TRP A 76 17.02 -22.22 -11.62
C TRP A 76 18.17 -22.27 -10.58
N THR A 77 19.17 -21.40 -10.67
CA THR A 77 20.25 -21.25 -9.68
C THR A 77 19.91 -20.25 -8.59
N ALA A 78 18.83 -19.48 -8.76
CA ALA A 78 18.32 -18.56 -7.75
C ALA A 78 17.75 -19.33 -6.55
N LYS A 79 17.71 -18.66 -5.39
CA LYS A 79 17.09 -19.17 -4.18
C LYS A 79 15.83 -18.37 -3.88
N PRO A 80 14.72 -19.02 -3.46
CA PRO A 80 13.54 -18.31 -2.99
C PRO A 80 13.80 -17.29 -1.88
N ALA A 81 14.76 -17.57 -0.99
CA ALA A 81 15.14 -16.68 0.10
C ALA A 81 15.89 -15.41 -0.35
N ASP A 82 16.36 -15.35 -1.59
CA ASP A 82 17.06 -14.17 -2.13
C ASP A 82 16.07 -13.13 -2.69
N PHE A 83 14.77 -13.45 -2.78
CA PHE A 83 13.74 -12.48 -3.16
C PHE A 83 13.52 -11.46 -2.06
N SER A 84 13.26 -10.22 -2.45
CA SER A 84 13.07 -9.10 -1.53
C SER A 84 11.80 -8.33 -1.86
N LEU A 85 11.42 -7.39 -1.00
CA LEU A 85 10.38 -6.42 -1.31
C LEU A 85 11.03 -5.14 -1.83
N ALA A 86 10.32 -4.45 -2.72
CA ALA A 86 10.64 -3.08 -3.05
C ALA A 86 10.45 -2.18 -1.81
N PRO A 87 11.14 -1.02 -1.75
CA PRO A 87 10.82 0.00 -0.77
C PRO A 87 9.31 0.29 -0.77
N LEU A 88 8.68 0.24 0.41
CA LEU A 88 7.24 0.47 0.53
C LEU A 88 6.89 1.92 0.17
N GLU A 89 7.75 2.87 0.50
CA GLU A 89 7.64 4.26 0.06
C GLU A 89 8.22 4.44 -1.35
N PRO A 90 7.55 5.20 -2.24
CA PRO A 90 6.37 6.05 -2.03
C PRO A 90 5.03 5.38 -2.39
N SER A 91 4.96 4.04 -2.44
CA SER A 91 3.77 3.31 -2.93
C SER A 91 2.62 3.21 -1.92
N LEU A 92 2.80 3.73 -0.70
CA LEU A 92 1.79 3.72 0.35
C LEU A 92 0.94 4.99 0.34
N THR A 93 -0.31 4.85 0.75
CA THR A 93 -1.23 5.96 1.01
C THR A 93 -1.67 5.91 2.45
N TYR A 94 -1.31 6.94 3.21
CA TYR A 94 -1.70 7.11 4.60
C TYR A 94 -3.13 7.65 4.71
N LEU A 95 -3.86 7.18 5.71
CA LEU A 95 -5.21 7.65 6.01
C LEU A 95 -5.30 7.97 7.50
N ASP A 96 -5.77 9.17 7.78
CA ASP A 96 -6.21 9.57 9.10
C ASP A 96 -7.62 10.12 8.98
N ALA A 97 -8.53 9.41 9.63
CA ALA A 97 -9.95 9.67 9.52
C ALA A 97 -10.43 10.78 10.48
N ASP A 98 -9.59 11.19 11.42
CA ASP A 98 -9.88 12.21 12.42
C ASP A 98 -9.13 13.53 12.12
N GLY A 99 -8.20 13.52 11.17
CA GLY A 99 -7.50 14.70 10.67
C GLY A 99 -6.47 15.26 11.66
N ASP A 100 -5.97 14.40 12.53
CA ASP A 100 -4.92 14.69 13.51
C ASP A 100 -3.58 15.00 12.82
N ALA A 101 -3.25 14.32 11.71
CA ALA A 101 -2.00 14.46 10.98
C ALA A 101 -2.17 14.95 9.53
N ALA A 102 -1.23 15.77 9.07
CA ALA A 102 -1.10 16.09 7.64
C ALA A 102 -0.57 14.86 6.88
N LEU A 103 -1.31 14.45 5.83
CA LEU A 103 -1.14 13.18 5.08
C LEU A 103 0.29 12.81 4.68
N GLU A 104 1.19 13.78 4.47
CA GLU A 104 2.55 13.52 3.95
C GLU A 104 3.70 13.76 4.94
N THR A 105 3.46 14.44 6.07
CA THR A 105 4.55 14.82 7.02
C THR A 105 4.33 14.33 8.45
N GLY A 106 3.14 13.80 8.72
CA GLY A 106 2.73 13.40 10.06
C GLY A 106 2.84 11.90 10.34
N PHE A 107 3.36 11.08 9.42
CA PHE A 107 3.39 9.62 9.56
C PHE A 107 4.81 9.05 9.58
N THR A 108 5.02 8.02 10.39
CA THR A 108 6.24 7.21 10.38
C THR A 108 5.91 5.73 10.37
N LEU A 109 6.67 4.95 9.59
CA LEU A 109 6.58 3.49 9.56
C LEU A 109 7.57 2.84 10.52
N SER A 110 7.17 1.73 11.14
CA SER A 110 8.11 0.82 11.82
C SER A 110 9.12 0.26 10.83
N SER A 111 10.42 0.34 11.18
CA SER A 111 11.52 -0.24 10.41
C SER A 111 12.33 -1.22 11.27
N PRO A 112 12.60 -2.45 10.81
CA PRO A 112 12.13 -3.04 9.56
C PRO A 112 10.66 -3.50 9.64
N PRO A 113 9.92 -3.54 8.51
CA PRO A 113 8.61 -4.18 8.46
C PRO A 113 8.73 -5.69 8.71
N GLY A 114 7.70 -6.29 9.32
CA GLY A 114 7.62 -7.74 9.42
C GLY A 114 7.17 -8.34 8.09
N VAL A 115 7.91 -9.32 7.55
CA VAL A 115 7.58 -9.94 6.26
C VAL A 115 7.42 -11.45 6.41
N ALA A 116 6.27 -11.97 6.00
CA ALA A 116 5.99 -13.40 5.94
C ALA A 116 5.81 -13.83 4.47
N TRP A 117 6.74 -14.65 3.99
CA TRP A 117 6.73 -15.19 2.64
C TRP A 117 5.96 -16.50 2.56
N ALA A 118 5.16 -16.65 1.52
CA ALA A 118 4.47 -17.89 1.17
C ALA A 118 4.91 -18.35 -0.22
N TRP A 119 5.72 -19.40 -0.26
CA TRP A 119 6.12 -20.06 -1.50
C TRP A 119 5.45 -21.41 -1.60
N LYS A 120 4.82 -21.69 -2.75
CA LYS A 120 4.08 -22.93 -2.98
C LYS A 120 4.45 -23.58 -4.31
N GLN A 121 4.40 -24.90 -4.35
CA GLN A 121 4.31 -25.67 -5.58
C GLN A 121 2.88 -26.23 -5.64
N GLY A 122 2.03 -25.65 -6.51
CA GLY A 122 0.60 -25.92 -6.48
C GLY A 122 0.00 -25.51 -5.13
N SER A 123 -0.49 -26.48 -4.36
CA SER A 123 -1.08 -26.26 -3.02
C SER A 123 -0.10 -26.47 -1.86
N THR A 124 1.08 -27.04 -2.10
CA THR A 124 2.03 -27.41 -1.05
C THR A 124 3.00 -26.27 -0.78
N LEU A 125 3.15 -25.88 0.49
CA LEU A 125 4.13 -24.88 0.92
C LEU A 125 5.55 -25.45 0.85
N LEU A 126 6.49 -24.66 0.35
CA LEU A 126 7.90 -25.03 0.33
C LEU A 126 8.47 -25.11 1.75
N THR A 127 9.35 -26.07 1.97
CA THR A 127 10.06 -26.25 3.24
C THR A 127 11.20 -25.24 3.39
N PRO A 128 11.66 -24.94 4.63
CA PRO A 128 12.81 -24.05 4.84
C PRO A 128 14.08 -24.49 4.09
N ALA A 129 14.28 -25.81 3.92
CA ALA A 129 15.40 -26.34 3.15
C ALA A 129 15.28 -26.00 1.65
N GLN A 130 14.09 -26.09 1.08
CA GLN A 130 13.83 -25.72 -0.31
C GLN A 130 13.96 -24.22 -0.55
N LEU A 131 13.60 -23.39 0.44
CA LEU A 131 13.71 -21.92 0.35
C LEU A 131 15.15 -21.42 0.37
N SER A 132 16.05 -22.13 1.06
CA SER A 132 17.45 -21.74 1.26
C SER A 132 18.41 -22.32 0.22
N GLN A 133 17.93 -23.21 -0.65
CA GLN A 133 18.72 -23.86 -1.69
C GLN A 133 18.37 -23.33 -3.08
N PRO A 134 19.30 -23.44 -4.05
CA PRO A 134 19.01 -23.17 -5.45
C PRO A 134 17.83 -24.02 -5.94
N LEU A 135 16.94 -23.41 -6.74
CA LEU A 135 15.72 -24.04 -7.24
C LEU A 135 15.97 -25.36 -7.98
N ASN A 136 17.07 -25.47 -8.71
CA ASN A 136 17.48 -26.67 -9.45
C ASN A 136 17.80 -27.88 -8.56
N THR A 137 17.90 -27.69 -7.23
CA THR A 137 18.10 -28.78 -6.28
C THR A 137 16.83 -29.63 -6.13
N HIS A 138 15.66 -29.00 -6.24
CA HIS A 138 14.35 -29.65 -5.99
C HIS A 138 13.38 -29.55 -7.15
N PHE A 139 13.63 -28.66 -8.11
CA PHE A 139 12.72 -28.33 -9.20
C PHE A 139 13.43 -28.43 -10.55
N THR A 140 12.72 -28.92 -11.56
CA THR A 140 13.21 -29.03 -12.93
C THR A 140 12.82 -27.81 -13.76
N ASP A 141 13.45 -27.67 -14.93
CA ASP A 141 13.08 -26.65 -15.90
C ASP A 141 11.59 -26.72 -16.27
N GLY A 142 10.93 -25.56 -16.30
CA GLY A 142 9.48 -25.43 -16.54
C GLY A 142 8.60 -25.63 -15.31
N THR A 143 9.16 -25.93 -14.13
CA THR A 143 8.38 -26.01 -12.89
C THR A 143 7.77 -24.64 -12.57
N VAL A 144 6.48 -24.61 -12.23
CA VAL A 144 5.78 -23.40 -11.82
C VAL A 144 5.65 -23.37 -10.30
N LEU A 145 6.06 -22.26 -9.70
CA LEU A 145 5.92 -21.98 -8.27
C LEU A 145 5.05 -20.74 -8.08
N THR A 146 4.35 -20.67 -6.96
CA THR A 146 3.57 -19.49 -6.57
C THR A 146 4.27 -18.79 -5.42
N VAL A 147 4.42 -17.48 -5.50
CA VAL A 147 4.99 -16.64 -4.44
C VAL A 147 4.03 -15.52 -4.07
N SER A 148 3.88 -15.30 -2.76
CA SER A 148 3.24 -14.11 -2.19
C SER A 148 3.91 -13.72 -0.87
N ALA A 149 3.72 -12.47 -0.46
CA ALA A 149 4.24 -11.92 0.77
C ALA A 149 3.14 -11.17 1.55
N ASN A 150 3.18 -11.31 2.88
CA ASN A 150 2.41 -10.51 3.81
C ASN A 150 3.35 -9.60 4.57
N VAL A 151 3.07 -8.31 4.56
CA VAL A 151 3.92 -7.26 5.11
C VAL A 151 3.17 -6.57 6.23
N SER A 152 3.59 -6.82 7.47
CA SER A 152 3.05 -6.18 8.66
C SER A 152 3.84 -4.91 8.97
N ILE A 153 3.13 -3.78 9.01
CA ILE A 153 3.67 -2.46 9.28
C ILE A 153 2.89 -1.77 10.39
N ASN A 154 3.61 -1.05 11.24
CA ASN A 154 3.00 -0.12 12.17
C ASN A 154 3.15 1.29 11.63
N VAL A 155 2.05 2.00 11.56
CA VAL A 155 1.96 3.41 11.17
C VAL A 155 1.74 4.22 12.42
N THR A 156 2.56 5.23 12.65
CA THR A 156 2.42 6.15 13.78
C THR A 156 2.16 7.55 13.26
N SER A 157 1.10 8.21 13.75
CA SER A 157 0.80 9.62 13.53
C SER A 157 1.47 10.49 14.60
N VAL A 158 1.76 11.75 14.27
CA VAL A 158 2.34 12.75 15.19
C VAL A 158 1.40 13.15 16.35
N SER A 159 0.10 12.95 16.18
CA SER A 159 -0.98 13.37 17.07
C SER A 159 -2.15 12.38 16.96
N GLY A 160 -3.19 12.58 17.78
CA GLY A 160 -4.33 11.66 17.86
C GLY A 160 -4.15 10.59 18.91
N LEU A 161 -5.26 9.98 19.32
CA LEU A 161 -5.26 8.84 20.24
C LEU A 161 -6.35 7.86 19.81
N PRO A 162 -6.00 6.62 19.46
CA PRO A 162 -4.64 6.05 19.39
C PRO A 162 -3.82 6.65 18.23
N ASN A 163 -2.54 6.92 18.46
CA ASN A 163 -1.64 7.46 17.43
C ASN A 163 -0.90 6.37 16.63
N THR A 164 -1.16 5.09 16.90
CA THR A 164 -0.47 3.99 16.22
C THR A 164 -1.48 2.96 15.74
N GLY A 165 -1.39 2.59 14.47
CA GLY A 165 -2.15 1.50 13.86
C GLY A 165 -1.21 0.43 13.31
N THR A 166 -1.65 -0.82 13.32
CA THR A 166 -0.94 -1.94 12.69
C THR A 166 -1.75 -2.41 11.50
N GLN A 167 -1.11 -2.46 10.34
CA GLN A 167 -1.72 -2.91 9.10
C GLN A 167 -0.91 -4.03 8.48
N THR A 168 -1.61 -4.96 7.83
CA THR A 168 -0.97 -5.99 7.00
C THR A 168 -1.32 -5.74 5.55
N LEU A 169 -0.29 -5.56 4.73
CA LEU A 169 -0.39 -5.42 3.28
C LEU A 169 -0.01 -6.74 2.63
N THR A 170 -0.81 -7.19 1.67
CA THR A 170 -0.62 -8.50 1.03
C THR A 170 -0.36 -8.29 -0.46
N THR A 171 0.65 -8.99 -0.98
CA THR A 171 0.89 -9.03 -2.42
C THR A 171 -0.09 -9.97 -3.11
N PRO A 172 -0.35 -9.80 -4.42
CA PRO A 172 -0.95 -10.85 -5.22
C PRO A 172 -0.14 -12.15 -5.16
N ASP A 173 -0.79 -13.25 -5.55
CA ASP A 173 -0.11 -14.51 -5.84
C ASP A 173 0.50 -14.42 -7.24
N TYR A 174 1.84 -14.46 -7.33
CA TYR A 174 2.55 -14.48 -8.61
C TYR A 174 3.00 -15.90 -8.94
N GLN A 175 2.75 -16.34 -10.17
CA GLN A 175 3.35 -17.57 -10.68
C GLN A 175 4.72 -17.28 -11.27
N VAL A 176 5.75 -18.00 -10.85
CA VAL A 176 7.09 -17.92 -11.42
C VAL A 176 7.47 -19.26 -12.03
N VAL A 177 8.14 -19.21 -13.18
CA VAL A 177 8.56 -20.40 -13.93
C VAL A 177 10.06 -20.59 -13.77
N VAL A 178 10.47 -21.73 -13.22
CA VAL A 178 11.88 -22.11 -13.10
C VAL A 178 12.45 -22.34 -14.49
N ARG A 179 13.54 -21.63 -14.82
CA ARG A 179 14.19 -21.72 -16.12
C ARG A 179 15.65 -22.09 -16.01
N LYS A 180 16.04 -23.10 -16.79
CA LYS A 180 17.44 -23.42 -17.08
C LYS A 180 18.05 -22.32 -17.96
N PRO A 181 19.23 -21.76 -17.61
CA PRO A 181 19.93 -20.87 -18.51
C PRO A 181 20.31 -21.62 -19.80
N PRO A 182 20.24 -20.96 -20.96
CA PRO A 182 20.74 -21.55 -22.20
C PRO A 182 22.19 -22.01 -22.01
N VAL A 183 22.49 -23.25 -22.39
CA VAL A 183 23.86 -23.73 -22.45
C VAL A 183 24.43 -23.25 -23.79
N PRO A 184 25.51 -22.44 -23.81
CA PRO A 184 26.12 -22.04 -25.07
C PRO A 184 26.58 -23.28 -25.83
N PRO A 185 26.39 -23.33 -27.17
CA PRO A 185 26.79 -24.48 -27.98
C PRO A 185 28.29 -24.70 -27.89
N SER A 186 28.76 -25.92 -28.09
CA SER A 186 30.19 -26.21 -28.13
C SER A 186 30.70 -26.21 -29.57
N VAL A 187 31.96 -25.82 -29.75
CA VAL A 187 32.61 -25.81 -31.07
C VAL A 187 33.73 -26.84 -31.08
N ARG A 188 33.75 -27.71 -32.09
CA ARG A 188 34.82 -28.68 -32.29
C ARG A 188 35.65 -28.31 -33.51
N ALA A 189 36.97 -28.19 -33.33
CA ALA A 189 37.93 -27.97 -34.40
C ALA A 189 39.20 -28.78 -34.12
N GLY A 190 39.66 -29.57 -35.10
CA GLY A 190 40.91 -30.33 -34.99
C GLY A 190 41.00 -31.29 -33.78
N GLY A 191 39.87 -31.80 -33.29
CA GLY A 191 39.81 -32.69 -32.11
C GLY A 191 39.64 -31.98 -30.76
N ALA A 192 39.93 -30.68 -30.68
CA ALA A 192 39.68 -29.86 -29.50
C ALA A 192 38.20 -29.42 -29.43
N VAL A 193 37.69 -29.24 -28.21
CA VAL A 193 36.35 -28.71 -27.93
C VAL A 193 36.50 -27.37 -27.23
N PHE A 194 35.84 -26.36 -27.76
CA PHE A 194 35.80 -25.00 -27.25
C PHE A 194 34.38 -24.67 -26.79
N ALA A 195 34.25 -23.93 -25.70
CA ALA A 195 32.97 -23.38 -25.30
C ALA A 195 32.51 -22.32 -26.32
N GLY A 196 31.22 -22.23 -26.62
CA GLY A 196 30.70 -21.30 -27.62
C GLY A 196 30.90 -19.82 -27.28
N ASP A 197 31.14 -19.51 -26.01
CA ASP A 197 31.45 -18.19 -25.48
C ASP A 197 32.96 -17.93 -25.34
N SER A 198 33.83 -18.86 -25.76
CA SER A 198 35.29 -18.74 -25.63
C SER A 198 35.94 -17.71 -26.57
N GLY A 199 35.16 -17.13 -27.50
CA GLY A 199 35.69 -16.28 -28.57
C GLY A 199 36.45 -17.04 -29.65
N PHE A 200 36.23 -18.36 -29.75
CA PHE A 200 36.74 -19.20 -30.83
C PHE A 200 35.91 -19.02 -32.12
N PRO A 201 36.54 -18.98 -33.31
CA PRO A 201 37.97 -18.91 -33.56
C PRO A 201 38.50 -17.47 -33.51
N LYS A 202 39.73 -17.27 -33.00
CA LYS A 202 40.42 -15.96 -33.04
C LYS A 202 41.09 -15.66 -34.39
N SER A 203 41.28 -16.68 -35.22
CA SER A 203 41.94 -16.61 -36.53
C SER A 203 41.44 -17.77 -37.39
N GLY A 204 41.49 -17.62 -38.71
CA GLY A 204 41.16 -18.68 -39.67
C GLY A 204 42.12 -18.71 -40.86
N PHE A 205 42.06 -19.80 -41.62
CA PHE A 205 42.80 -20.01 -42.88
C PHE A 205 41.86 -20.70 -43.89
N GLU A 206 42.20 -20.61 -45.17
CA GLU A 206 41.44 -21.24 -46.26
C GLU A 206 41.35 -22.76 -46.06
N ASP A 207 40.17 -23.35 -46.26
CA ASP A 207 39.83 -24.76 -45.95
C ASP A 207 39.79 -25.18 -44.46
N GLY A 208 39.96 -24.24 -43.53
CA GLY A 208 39.72 -24.49 -42.11
C GLY A 208 38.23 -24.75 -41.82
N SER A 209 37.90 -25.84 -41.12
CA SER A 209 36.52 -26.18 -40.76
C SER A 209 36.35 -26.50 -39.27
N PHE A 210 35.15 -26.24 -38.77
CA PHE A 210 34.73 -26.57 -37.42
C PHE A 210 33.25 -27.00 -37.43
N ARG A 211 32.83 -27.70 -36.38
CA ARG A 211 31.45 -28.12 -36.17
C ARG A 211 30.91 -27.48 -34.90
N VAL A 212 29.74 -26.87 -34.99
CA VAL A 212 28.93 -26.44 -33.84
C VAL A 212 28.01 -27.59 -33.43
N PHE A 213 27.87 -27.85 -32.13
CA PHE A 213 27.02 -28.92 -31.59
C PHE A 213 26.52 -28.61 -30.17
#